data_AF-A0A923SC23-F1
#
_entry.id   AF-A0A923SC23-F1
#
_cell.length_a   1.000
_cell.length_b   1.000
_cell.length_c   1.000
_cell.angle_alpha   90.00
_cell.angle_beta   90.00
_cell.angle_gamma   90.00
#
_symmetry.space_group_name_H-M   'P 1'
#
loop_
_entity.id
_entity.type
_entity.pdbx_description
1 polymer ?
#
loop_
_entity_poly.entity_id
_entity_poly.type
_entity_poly.pdbx_seq_one_letter_code
_entity_poly.pdbx_strand_id
1 'polypeptide(L)' 'MKESRITPEKQNLCPLCRVPLPDGASFCPHCARSIKPWTRQKAPKPLQKKFLHIAALVTALAVIASCT' A
#
# COMPACT_ATOMS: atom_id res chain seq x y z
N MET A 1 -37.54 3.18 18.00
CA MET A 1 -36.86 3.00 16.70
C MET A 1 -35.55 2.28 16.99
N LYS A 2 -35.55 0.95 16.91
CA LYS A 2 -34.37 0.10 17.09
C LYS A 2 -34.12 -0.51 15.73
N GLU A 3 -33.17 0.04 14.96
CA GLU A 3 -32.74 -0.62 13.73
C GLU A 3 -31.37 -1.24 13.96
N SER A 4 -31.44 -2.56 14.08
CA SER A 4 -30.35 -3.52 14.11
C SER A 4 -29.90 -3.82 12.68
N ARG A 5 -28.61 -3.64 12.37
CA ARG A 5 -27.79 -4.32 11.33
C ARG A 5 -26.46 -3.55 11.29
N ILE A 6 -25.27 -4.11 11.54
CA ILE A 6 -24.54 -5.13 10.77
C ILE A 6 -23.38 -5.72 11.63
N THR A 7 -23.26 -7.06 11.60
CA THR A 7 -22.13 -8.03 11.74
C THR A 7 -20.68 -7.50 11.63
N PRO A 8 -19.58 -8.21 12.00
CA PRO A 8 -19.28 -9.24 13.02
C PRO A 8 -18.40 -8.69 14.18
N GLU A 9 -18.71 -9.11 15.40
CA GLU A 9 -17.99 -8.75 16.62
C GLU A 9 -16.55 -9.31 16.67
N LYS A 10 -15.62 -8.65 15.98
CA LYS A 10 -14.18 -8.80 16.26
C LYS A 10 -13.73 -7.53 16.96
N GLN A 11 -13.94 -7.49 18.27
CA GLN A 11 -13.54 -6.35 19.11
C GLN A 11 -12.04 -6.11 18.97
N ASN A 12 -11.67 -5.16 18.11
CA ASN A 12 -10.30 -4.67 18.02
C ASN A 12 -10.15 -3.63 19.11
N LEU A 13 -9.25 -3.86 20.07
CA LEU A 13 -8.96 -2.86 21.10
C LEU A 13 -7.99 -1.83 20.53
N CYS A 14 -8.16 -0.56 20.93
CA CYS A 14 -7.19 0.46 20.58
C CYS A 14 -5.80 0.09 21.15
N PRO A 15 -4.71 0.14 20.36
CA PRO A 15 -3.36 -0.20 20.85
C PRO A 15 -2.84 0.77 21.92
N LEU A 16 -3.44 1.96 22.06
CA LEU A 16 -3.02 2.97 23.02
C LEU A 16 -3.90 2.97 24.28
N CYS A 17 -5.21 3.19 24.14
CA CYS A 17 -6.12 3.33 25.28
C CYS A 17 -6.89 2.05 25.63
N ARG A 18 -6.76 0.98 24.82
CA ARG A 18 -7.44 -0.31 25.01
C ARG A 18 -8.97 -0.25 25.06
N VAL A 19 -9.57 0.85 24.62
CA VAL A 19 -11.03 0.97 24.49
C VAL A 19 -11.49 0.13 23.29
N PRO A 20 -12.64 -0.57 23.37
CA PRO A 20 -13.24 -1.26 22.23
C PRO A 20 -13.50 -0.28 21.08
N LEU A 21 -13.08 -0.68 19.89
CA LEU A 21 -13.29 0.10 18.68
C LEU A 21 -14.54 -0.41 17.96
N PRO A 22 -15.37 0.50 17.42
CA PRO A 22 -16.49 0.10 16.58
C PRO A 22 -15.97 -0.55 15.28
N ASP A 23 -16.77 -1.43 14.71
CA ASP A 23 -16.42 -2.11 13.47
C ASP A 23 -16.20 -1.10 12.33
N GLY A 24 -15.11 -1.28 11.59
CA GLY A 24 -14.72 -0.37 10.50
C GLY A 24 -14.08 0.96 10.94
N ALA A 25 -13.77 1.16 12.23
CA ALA A 25 -13.08 2.36 12.69
C ALA A 25 -11.68 2.50 12.08
N SER A 26 -11.42 3.62 11.40
CA SER A 26 -10.08 3.97 10.93
C SER A 26 -9.23 4.66 12.01
N PHE A 27 -9.90 5.35 12.94
CA PHE A 27 -9.30 6.09 14.05
C PHE A 27 -10.04 5.80 15.36
N CYS A 28 -9.36 5.90 16.49
CA CYS A 28 -9.97 5.76 17.81
C CYS A 28 -10.73 7.04 18.20
N PRO A 29 -12.02 6.97 18.60
CA PRO A 29 -12.80 8.16 18.96
C PRO A 29 -12.35 8.82 20.27
N HIS A 30 -11.65 8.10 21.14
CA HIS A 30 -11.20 8.64 22.43
C HIS A 30 -9.84 9.33 22.36
N CYS A 31 -8.88 8.74 21.63
CA CYS A 31 -7.49 9.22 21.59
C CYS A 31 -7.03 9.68 20.20
N ALA A 32 -7.92 9.66 19.20
CA ALA A 32 -7.66 10.03 17.80
C ALA A 32 -6.53 9.25 17.10
N ARG A 33 -6.04 8.14 17.70
CA ARG A 33 -4.99 7.31 17.11
C ARG A 33 -5.51 6.53 15.89
N SER A 34 -4.72 6.49 14.81
CA SER A 34 -4.97 5.58 13.67
C SER A 34 -4.87 4.13 14.12
N ILE A 35 -5.88 3.34 13.75
CA ILE A 35 -5.95 1.89 14.02
C ILE A 35 -5.36 1.11 12.85
N LYS A 36 -5.43 1.69 11.65
CA LYS A 36 -4.87 1.07 10.45
C LYS A 36 -3.35 0.94 10.60
N PRO A 37 -2.78 -0.27 10.42
CA PRO A 37 -1.33 -0.43 10.37
C PRO A 37 -0.79 0.39 9.19
N TRP A 38 0.25 1.18 9.44
CA TRP A 38 0.94 1.88 8.36
C TRP A 38 1.63 0.85 7.47
N THR A 39 1.03 0.54 6.33
CA THR A 39 1.71 -0.23 5.30
C THR A 39 2.77 0.68 4.71
N ARG A 40 4.05 0.36 4.93
CA ARG A 40 5.15 1.03 4.23
C ARG A 40 4.91 0.88 2.74
N GLN A 41 4.46 1.95 2.09
CA GLN A 41 4.36 1.98 0.64
C GLN A 41 5.78 1.83 0.11
N LYS A 42 6.06 0.72 -0.57
CA LYS A 42 7.36 0.53 -1.22
C LYS A 42 7.48 1.66 -2.25
N ALA A 43 8.58 2.40 -2.18
CA ALA A 43 8.86 3.43 -3.18
C ALA A 43 8.72 2.82 -4.58
N PRO A 44 8.07 3.52 -5.52
CA PRO A 44 7.96 3.04 -6.89
C PRO A 44 9.39 2.77 -7.41
N LYS A 45 9.64 1.56 -7.89
CA LYS A 45 10.95 1.24 -8.48
C LYS A 45 11.13 2.17 -9.70
N PRO A 46 12.21 2.94 -9.80
CA PRO A 46 12.39 3.89 -10.89
C PRO A 46 12.39 3.15 -12.23
N LEU A 47 11.46 3.55 -13.11
CA LEU A 47 11.26 2.95 -14.44
C LEU A 47 12.47 3.17 -15.37
N GLN A 48 13.36 4.10 -15.01
CA GLN A 48 14.57 4.50 -15.76
C GLN A 48 15.51 3.32 -16.08
N LYS A 49 15.66 2.34 -15.18
CA LYS A 49 16.55 1.19 -15.43
C LYS A 49 16.07 0.33 -16.60
N LYS A 50 14.75 0.20 -16.80
CA LYS A 50 14.19 -0.60 -17.91
C LYS A 50 14.46 0.07 -19.25
N PHE A 51 14.29 1.39 -19.34
CA PHE A 51 14.60 2.14 -20.55
C PHE A 51 16.08 2.09 -20.91
N LEU A 52 16.98 2.16 -19.91
CA LEU A 52 18.41 2.06 -20.15
C LEU A 52 18.80 0.71 -20.77
N HIS A 53 18.24 -0.40 -20.28
CA HIS A 53 18.51 -1.73 -20.86
C HIS A 53 17.98 -1.86 -22.29
N ILE A 54 16.77 -1.36 -22.57
CA ILE A 54 16.20 -1.40 -23.91
C ILE A 54 17.04 -0.56 -24.88
N ALA A 55 17.43 0.66 -24.48
CA ALA A 55 18.30 1.51 -25.28
C ALA A 55 19.64 0.82 -25.58
N ALA A 56 20.28 0.21 -24.58
CA ALA A 56 21.54 -0.52 -24.77
C ALA A 56 21.40 -1.69 -25.76
N LEU A 57 20.31 -2.46 -25.67
CA LEU A 57 20.04 -3.57 -26.59
C LEU A 57 19.79 -3.09 -28.03
N VAL A 58 19.01 -2.02 -28.20
CA VAL A 58 18.74 -1.43 -29.53
C VAL A 58 20.04 -0.92 -30.15
N THR A 59 20.89 -0.23 -29.37
CA THR A 59 22.20 0.23 -29.84
C THR A 59 23.09 -0.94 -30.23
N ALA A 60 23.16 -2.00 -29.43
CA ALA A 60 23.96 -3.19 -29.75
C ALA A 60 23.48 -3.87 -31.04
N LEU A 61 22.17 -4.05 -31.21
CA LEU A 61 21.60 -4.64 -32.43
C LEU A 61 21.85 -3.78 -33.66
N ALA A 62 21.75 -2.46 -33.54
CA ALA A 62 22.05 -1.53 -34.63
C ALA A 62 23.53 -1.62 -35.06
N VAL A 63 24.46 -1.70 -34.10
CA VAL A 63 25.89 -1.88 -34.38
C VAL A 63 26.14 -3.22 -35.08
N ILE A 64 25.54 -4.31 -34.61
CA ILE A 64 25.67 -5.64 -35.26
C ILE A 64 25.16 -5.59 -36.70
N ALA A 65 23.98 -5.00 -36.93
CA ALA A 65 23.41 -4.86 -38.28
C ALA A 65 24.28 -4.00 -39.21
N SER A 66 25.01 -3.02 -38.69
CA SER A 66 25.94 -2.21 -39.50
C SER A 66 27.25 -2.92 -39.85
N CYS A 67 27.58 -4.02 -39.17
CA CYS A 67 28.80 -4.80 -39.37
C CYS A 67 28.58 -6.09 -40.21
N THR A 68 27.35 -6.35 -40.67
CA THR A 68 26.96 -7.54 -41.45
C THR A 68 26.62 -7.14 -42.87
#